data_AF-A0A3N9W0Q5-F1
#
_entry.id   AF-A0A3N9W0Q5-F1
#
_cell.length_a   1.000
_cell.length_b   1.000
_cell.length_c   1.000
_cell.angle_alpha   90.00
_cell.angle_beta   90.00
_cell.angle_gamma   90.00
#
_symmetry.space_group_name_H-M   'P 1'
#
loop_
_entity.id
_entity.type
_entity.pdbx_description
1 polymer ?
#
loop_
_entity_poly.entity_id
_entity_poly.type
_entity_poly.pdbx_seq_one_letter_code
_entity_poly.pdbx_strand_id
1 'polypeptide(L)'
;MTSPDYTPRQGSTAVFSGRWLRYEPVPGFQRYHEGYLATVTGWWNGSFELALDHEAVIALTQTFTAMATYVGDDWRTVGFDGHTLTIARPLSLGGGVHLVEPTGRRYRIGWGLPWLPVDPSRCDRVFGQP
;
A
#
# COMPACT_ATOMS: atom_id res chain seq x y z
N MET A 1 -23.64 -6.46 -6.24
CA MET A 1 -23.67 -5.03 -6.60
C MET A 1 -22.25 -4.50 -6.44
N THR A 2 -21.50 -4.43 -7.54
CA THR A 2 -20.19 -3.79 -7.58
C THR A 2 -20.40 -2.31 -7.29
N SER A 3 -19.81 -1.81 -6.20
CA SER A 3 -19.76 -0.37 -5.99
C SER A 3 -19.13 0.25 -7.25
N PRO A 4 -19.69 1.33 -7.83
CA PRO A 4 -19.06 2.01 -8.96
C PRO A 4 -17.62 2.32 -8.58
N ASP A 5 -16.70 2.20 -9.55
CA ASP A 5 -15.26 2.42 -9.43
C ASP A 5 -14.97 3.75 -8.72
N TYR A 6 -14.95 3.69 -7.39
CA TYR A 6 -14.63 4.84 -6.56
C TYR A 6 -13.14 5.07 -6.76
N THR A 7 -12.82 6.05 -7.60
CA THR A 7 -11.47 6.57 -7.78
C THR A 7 -11.33 7.77 -6.85
N PRO A 8 -10.62 7.65 -5.72
CA PRO A 8 -10.41 8.77 -4.82
C PRO A 8 -9.68 9.89 -5.56
N ARG A 9 -10.07 11.14 -5.31
CA ARG A 9 -9.43 12.31 -5.93
C ARG A 9 -8.04 12.52 -5.32
N GLN A 10 -7.13 13.13 -6.08
CA GLN A 10 -5.88 13.62 -5.52
C GLN A 10 -6.16 14.59 -4.36
N GLY A 11 -5.40 14.45 -3.27
CA GLY A 11 -5.59 15.17 -2.01
C GLY A 11 -6.63 14.56 -1.07
N SER A 12 -7.42 13.57 -1.51
CA SER A 12 -8.36 12.87 -0.62
C SER A 12 -7.70 11.72 0.12
N THR A 13 -8.20 11.45 1.33
CA THR A 13 -7.81 10.30 2.15
C THR A 13 -8.84 9.19 2.00
N ALA A 14 -8.38 7.96 1.74
CA ALA A 14 -9.21 6.77 1.65
C ALA A 14 -8.43 5.54 2.16
N VAL A 15 -9.11 4.40 2.33
CA VAL A 15 -8.45 3.13 2.64
C VAL A 15 -8.09 2.43 1.36
N PHE A 16 -6.83 1.99 1.27
CA PHE A 16 -6.29 1.24 0.15
C PHE A 16 -5.81 -0.12 0.60
N SER A 17 -5.97 -1.13 -0.24
CA SER A 17 -5.38 -2.45 -0.04
C SER A 17 -4.69 -2.93 -1.31
N GLY A 18 -3.69 -3.78 -1.13
CA GLY A 18 -3.09 -4.54 -2.22
C GLY A 18 -3.98 -5.70 -2.68
N ARG A 19 -3.94 -6.01 -3.98
CA ARG A 19 -4.62 -7.21 -4.53
C ARG A 19 -4.13 -8.52 -3.90
N TRP A 20 -2.88 -8.55 -3.44
CA TRP A 20 -2.27 -9.71 -2.78
C TRP A 20 -2.84 -10.03 -1.40
N LEU A 21 -3.55 -9.08 -0.77
CA LEU A 21 -4.22 -9.26 0.53
C LEU A 21 -5.68 -9.70 0.40
N ARG A 22 -6.16 -9.83 -0.84
CA ARG A 22 -7.56 -10.15 -1.13
C ARG A 22 -7.80 -11.64 -0.95
N TYR A 23 -8.87 -11.97 -0.23
CA TYR A 23 -9.37 -13.33 -0.10
C TYR A 23 -10.90 -13.36 -0.20
N GLU A 24 -11.46 -14.56 -0.30
CA GLU A 24 -12.89 -14.77 -0.53
C GLU A 24 -13.42 -15.76 0.52
N PRO A 25 -13.95 -15.29 1.67
CA PRO A 25 -14.46 -16.18 2.72
C PRO A 25 -15.67 -17.00 2.26
N VAL A 26 -16.49 -16.44 1.36
CA VAL A 26 -17.60 -17.12 0.70
C VAL A 26 -17.69 -16.68 -0.77
N PRO A 27 -18.18 -17.54 -1.68
CA PRO A 27 -18.26 -17.23 -3.10
C PRO A 27 -18.92 -15.87 -3.40
N GLY A 28 -18.25 -15.05 -4.20
CA GLY A 28 -18.69 -13.72 -4.61
C GLY A 28 -18.48 -12.60 -3.58
N PHE A 29 -17.96 -12.90 -2.38
CA PHE A 29 -17.72 -11.91 -1.34
C PHE A 29 -16.23 -11.73 -1.06
N GLN A 30 -15.66 -10.61 -1.49
CA GLN A 30 -14.23 -10.33 -1.34
C GLN A 30 -13.96 -9.54 -0.05
N ARG A 31 -12.96 -9.99 0.72
CA ARG A 31 -12.39 -9.31 1.88
C ARG A 31 -10.89 -9.10 1.68
N TYR A 32 -10.30 -8.27 2.53
CA TYR A 32 -8.87 -7.98 2.55
C TYR A 32 -8.34 -8.16 3.97
N HIS A 33 -7.19 -8.80 4.11
CA HIS A 33 -6.58 -8.97 5.44
C HIS A 33 -6.23 -7.62 6.08
N GLU A 34 -5.74 -6.67 5.29
CA GLU A 34 -5.34 -5.34 5.77
C GLU A 34 -5.74 -4.26 4.78
N GLY A 35 -6.12 -3.10 5.31
CA GLY A 35 -6.24 -1.84 4.58
C GLY A 35 -5.36 -0.78 5.23
N TYR A 36 -4.92 0.18 4.43
CA TYR A 36 -4.04 1.27 4.87
C TYR A 36 -4.72 2.60 4.55
N LEU A 37 -4.91 3.43 5.56
CA LEU A 37 -5.40 4.78 5.38
C LEU A 37 -4.31 5.61 4.70
N ALA A 38 -4.61 6.19 3.55
CA ALA A 38 -3.64 6.93 2.76
C ALA A 38 -4.27 8.12 2.04
N THR A 39 -3.48 9.19 1.89
CA THR A 39 -3.85 10.33 1.04
C THR A 39 -3.31 10.11 -0.37
N VAL A 40 -4.14 10.31 -1.39
CA VAL A 40 -3.70 10.25 -2.79
C VAL A 40 -2.85 11.47 -3.10
N THR A 41 -1.55 11.26 -3.37
CA THR A 41 -0.64 12.34 -3.79
C THR A 41 -0.56 12.48 -5.30
N GLY A 42 -0.92 11.44 -6.05
CA GLY A 42 -0.90 11.45 -7.50
C GLY A 42 -1.05 10.06 -8.09
N TRP A 43 -0.40 9.85 -9.24
CA TRP A 43 -0.40 8.61 -9.99
C TRP A 43 1.02 8.29 -10.43
N TRP A 44 1.38 7.01 -10.40
CA TRP A 44 2.66 6.50 -10.88
C TRP A 44 2.44 5.22 -11.69
N ASN A 45 2.84 5.22 -12.97
CA ASN A 45 2.67 4.08 -13.87
C ASN A 45 1.26 3.46 -13.85
N GLY A 46 0.22 4.29 -13.84
CA GLY A 46 -1.18 3.85 -13.82
C GLY A 46 -1.70 3.33 -12.48
N SER A 47 -0.90 3.39 -11.42
CA SER A 47 -1.29 3.06 -10.04
C SER A 47 -1.32 4.32 -9.16
N PHE A 48 -2.03 4.27 -8.03
CA PHE A 48 -2.05 5.38 -7.09
C PHE A 48 -0.68 5.62 -6.47
N GLU A 49 -0.29 6.89 -6.43
CA GLU A 49 0.76 7.36 -5.52
C GLU A 49 0.09 7.87 -4.24
N LEU A 50 0.59 7.40 -3.10
CA LEU A 50 -0.07 7.50 -1.80
C LEU A 50 0.89 8.05 -0.74
N ALA A 51 0.35 8.77 0.22
CA ALA A 51 1.05 9.20 1.44
C ALA A 51 0.45 8.49 2.65
N LEU A 52 1.28 7.69 3.34
CA LEU A 52 0.91 6.94 4.54
C LEU A 52 1.60 7.54 5.76
N ASP A 53 0.99 7.40 6.93
CA ASP A 53 1.66 7.74 8.18
C ASP A 53 2.65 6.63 8.61
N HIS A 54 3.31 6.87 9.74
CA HIS A 54 4.31 5.97 10.30
C HIS A 54 3.74 4.59 10.68
N GLU A 55 2.54 4.55 11.28
CA GLU A 55 1.89 3.32 11.71
C GLU A 55 1.58 2.42 10.49
N ALA A 56 0.95 3.00 9.47
CA ALA A 56 0.58 2.27 8.26
C ALA A 56 1.82 1.79 7.49
N VAL A 57 2.92 2.54 7.52
CA VAL A 57 4.19 2.12 6.92
C VAL A 57 4.82 0.93 7.65
N ILE A 58 4.79 0.93 8.99
CA ILE A 58 5.26 -0.22 9.78
C ILE A 58 4.45 -1.48 9.41
N ALA A 59 3.12 -1.38 9.44
CA ALA A 59 2.27 -2.51 9.10
C ALA A 59 2.51 -3.01 7.67
N LEU A 60 2.62 -2.09 6.71
CA LEU A 60 2.85 -2.44 5.32
C LEU A 60 4.18 -3.17 5.10
N THR A 61 5.26 -2.70 5.71
CA THR A 61 6.59 -3.32 5.58
C THR A 61 6.66 -4.69 6.26
N GLN A 62 5.97 -4.87 7.39
CA GLN A 62 5.80 -6.19 8.02
C GLN A 62 5.06 -7.15 7.08
N THR A 63 3.98 -6.68 6.45
CA THR A 63 3.21 -7.46 5.48
C THR A 63 4.03 -7.85 4.26
N PHE A 64 4.84 -6.94 3.71
CA PHE A 64 5.76 -7.26 2.62
C PHE A 64 6.81 -8.29 3.03
N THR A 65 7.35 -8.17 4.24
CA THR A 65 8.31 -9.14 4.78
C THR A 65 7.67 -10.53 4.93
N ALA A 66 6.43 -10.61 5.41
CA ALA A 66 5.70 -11.87 5.55
C ALA A 66 5.33 -12.49 4.17
N MET A 67 5.01 -11.64 3.20
CA MET A 67 4.61 -12.08 1.85
C MET A 67 5.78 -12.33 0.89
N ALA A 68 6.97 -11.89 1.26
CA ALA A 68 8.19 -12.00 0.46
C ALA A 68 8.56 -13.46 0.09
N THR A 69 8.06 -14.44 0.86
CA THR A 69 8.21 -15.88 0.55
C THR A 69 7.22 -16.38 -0.50
N TYR A 70 6.16 -15.64 -0.80
CA TYR A 70 5.03 -16.08 -1.63
C TYR A 70 4.88 -15.31 -2.95
N VAL A 71 5.31 -14.04 -3.01
CA VAL A 71 5.03 -13.14 -4.15
C VAL A 71 6.28 -12.90 -5.04
N GLY A 72 7.39 -13.60 -4.76
CA GLY A 72 8.64 -13.49 -5.54
C GLY A 72 9.56 -12.36 -5.06
N ASP A 73 10.83 -12.45 -5.46
CA ASP A 73 11.97 -11.72 -4.88
C ASP A 73 11.90 -10.18 -4.92
N ASP A 74 10.99 -9.58 -5.69
CA ASP A 74 10.84 -8.12 -5.78
C ASP A 74 10.31 -7.48 -4.49
N TRP A 75 9.61 -8.23 -3.62
CA TRP A 75 8.97 -7.69 -2.41
C TRP A 75 9.86 -7.76 -1.16
N ARG A 76 10.93 -8.57 -1.18
CA ARG A 76 11.95 -8.65 -0.11
C ARG A 76 12.80 -7.38 0.02
N THR A 77 12.57 -6.44 -0.88
CA THR A 77 13.43 -5.29 -1.09
C THR A 77 13.00 -4.05 -0.34
N VAL A 78 11.82 -4.08 0.29
CA VAL A 78 11.29 -2.97 1.08
C VAL A 78 11.59 -3.23 2.55
N GLY A 79 12.38 -2.35 3.16
CA GLY A 79 12.68 -2.35 4.59
C GLY A 79 12.31 -1.01 5.22
N PHE A 80 12.06 -1.03 6.52
CA PHE A 80 11.83 0.17 7.32
C PHE A 80 12.59 0.06 8.63
N ASP A 81 13.44 1.04 8.94
CA ASP A 81 14.26 1.07 10.16
C ASP A 81 13.59 1.83 11.31
N GLY A 82 12.35 2.28 11.12
CA GLY A 82 11.62 3.14 12.06
C GLY A 82 11.64 4.62 11.67
N HIS A 83 12.42 5.02 10.68
CA HIS A 83 12.44 6.39 10.17
C HIS A 83 12.55 6.49 8.64
N THR A 84 13.31 5.61 8.00
CA THR A 84 13.58 5.66 6.57
C THR A 84 13.08 4.39 5.90
N LEU A 85 12.32 4.55 4.82
CA LEU A 85 11.95 3.45 3.95
C LEU A 85 13.09 3.19 2.97
N THR A 86 13.62 1.97 2.98
CA THR A 86 14.61 1.51 2.01
C THR A 86 13.92 0.61 0.99
N ILE A 87 14.11 0.89 -0.29
CA ILE A 87 13.51 0.12 -1.39
C ILE A 87 14.63 -0.31 -2.33
N ALA A 88 14.97 -1.59 -2.33
CA ALA A 88 16.02 -2.15 -3.17
C ALA A 88 15.49 -2.67 -4.52
N ARG A 89 16.19 -2.36 -5.59
CA ARG A 89 15.88 -2.77 -6.97
C ARG A 89 14.42 -2.58 -7.43
N PRO A 90 13.70 -1.51 -7.05
CA PRO A 90 12.37 -1.26 -7.59
C PRO A 90 12.49 -0.96 -9.09
N LEU A 91 12.04 -1.90 -9.94
CA LEU A 91 11.99 -1.68 -11.40
C LEU A 91 11.21 -0.41 -11.74
N SER A 92 10.14 -0.13 -10.98
CA SER A 92 9.31 1.06 -11.13
C SER A 92 10.03 2.38 -10.82
N LEU A 93 11.18 2.36 -10.12
CA LEU A 93 11.99 3.54 -9.81
C LEU A 93 13.36 3.50 -10.52
N GLY A 94 13.49 2.70 -11.58
CA GLY A 94 14.71 2.62 -12.39
C GLY A 94 15.79 1.70 -11.83
N GLY A 95 15.48 0.84 -10.85
CA GLY A 95 16.44 -0.02 -10.18
C GLY A 95 17.28 0.70 -9.11
N GLY A 96 18.30 0.03 -8.56
CA GLY A 96 19.16 0.60 -7.49
C GLY A 96 18.51 0.58 -6.10
N VAL A 97 19.09 1.27 -5.11
CA VAL A 97 18.51 1.40 -3.76
C VAL A 97 17.98 2.82 -3.60
N HIS A 98 16.71 2.94 -3.22
CA HIS A 98 16.05 4.22 -2.96
C HIS A 98 15.74 4.35 -1.48
N LEU A 99 16.00 5.54 -0.94
CA LEU A 99 15.67 5.90 0.43
C LEU A 99 14.54 6.93 0.40
N VAL A 100 13.49 6.69 1.18
CA VAL A 100 12.34 7.58 1.31
C VAL A 100 12.20 8.00 2.76
N GLU A 101 12.46 9.28 3.01
CA GLU A 101 12.23 9.94 4.29
C GLU A 101 10.80 10.52 4.35
N PRO A 102 10.23 10.69 5.55
CA PRO A 102 8.89 11.24 5.69
C PRO A 102 8.86 12.73 5.35
N THR A 103 7.96 13.15 4.47
CA THR A 103 7.62 14.56 4.29
C THR A 103 6.38 14.87 5.12
N GLY A 104 6.48 15.81 6.06
CA GLY A 104 5.33 16.17 6.91
C GLY A 104 4.78 14.98 7.71
N ARG A 105 5.66 14.08 8.19
CA ARG A 105 5.33 12.83 8.89
C ARG A 105 4.65 11.75 8.04
N ARG A 106 4.61 11.93 6.72
CA ARG A 106 4.06 10.93 5.81
C ARG A 106 5.07 10.45 4.80
N TYR A 107 4.98 9.18 4.49
CA TYR A 107 5.85 8.49 3.56
C TYR A 107 5.15 8.34 2.23
N ARG A 108 5.84 8.74 1.15
CA ARG A 108 5.34 8.57 -0.19
C ARG A 108 5.58 7.14 -0.66
N ILE A 109 4.52 6.47 -1.09
CA ILE A 109 4.53 5.14 -1.67
C ILE A 109 3.78 5.16 -3.00
N GLY A 110 3.74 4.01 -3.68
CA GLY A 110 2.99 3.86 -4.93
C GLY A 110 3.78 3.16 -6.02
N TRP A 111 4.81 2.39 -5.65
CA TRP A 111 5.89 1.79 -6.43
C TRP A 111 5.45 0.83 -7.56
N GLY A 112 4.53 1.26 -8.43
CA GLY A 112 3.88 0.44 -9.43
C GLY A 112 3.02 -0.70 -8.86
N LEU A 113 2.74 -0.67 -7.55
CA LEU A 113 1.93 -1.71 -6.91
C LEU A 113 0.44 -1.46 -7.21
N PRO A 114 -0.35 -2.53 -7.48
CA PRO A 114 -1.76 -2.41 -7.83
C PRO A 114 -2.61 -2.12 -6.59
N TRP A 115 -2.47 -0.91 -6.05
CA TRP A 115 -3.28 -0.38 -4.96
C TRP A 115 -4.72 -0.22 -5.40
N LEU A 116 -5.64 -0.74 -4.59
CA LEU A 116 -7.07 -0.64 -4.84
C LEU A 116 -7.71 0.16 -3.70
N PRO A 117 -8.51 1.19 -4.01
CA PRO A 117 -9.37 1.80 -3.01
C PRO A 117 -10.43 0.78 -2.58
N VAL A 118 -10.60 0.61 -1.27
CA VAL A 118 -11.51 -0.39 -0.70
C VAL A 118 -12.37 0.22 0.39
N ASP A 119 -13.56 -0.34 0.57
CA ASP A 119 -14.40 -0.04 1.72
C ASP A 119 -13.70 -0.53 3.00
N PRO A 120 -13.51 0.32 4.03
CA PRO A 120 -12.88 -0.08 5.29
C PRO A 120 -13.53 -1.30 5.93
N SER A 121 -14.85 -1.48 5.79
CA SER A 121 -15.60 -2.62 6.35
C SER A 121 -15.26 -3.96 5.69
N ARG A 122 -14.60 -3.95 4.52
CA ARG A 122 -14.10 -5.14 3.83
C ARG A 122 -12.69 -5.53 4.27
N CYS A 123 -12.03 -4.72 5.11
CA CYS A 123 -10.73 -5.02 5.67
C CYS A 123 -10.90 -5.65 7.05
N ASP A 124 -10.11 -6.68 7.38
CA ASP A 124 -10.11 -7.25 8.73
C ASP A 124 -9.42 -6.30 9.72
N ARG A 125 -8.42 -5.56 9.24
CA ARG A 125 -7.70 -4.52 9.97
C ARG A 125 -7.48 -3.32 9.07
N VAL A 126 -7.54 -2.12 9.65
CA VAL A 126 -7.16 -0.88 8.97
C VAL A 126 -6.08 -0.20 9.79
N PHE A 127 -4.99 0.18 9.14
CA PHE A 127 -3.85 0.87 9.75
C PHE A 127 -3.77 2.32 9.32
N GLY A 128 -3.22 3.14 10.20
CA GLY A 128 -2.93 4.55 9.96
C GLY A 128 -3.99 5.50 10.50
N GLN A 129 -3.57 6.74 10.68
CA GLN A 129 -4.34 7.82 11.28
C GLN A 129 -4.65 8.94 10.26
N PRO A 130 -5.77 9.67 10.44
CA PRO A 130 -6.20 10.73 9.53
C PRO A 130 -5.19 11.86 9.27
#